data_AF-A0A7Z9VKJ9-F1
#
_entry.id   AF-A0A7Z9VKJ9-F1
#
_cell.length_a   1.000
_cell.length_b   1.000
_cell.length_c   1.000
_cell.angle_alpha   90.00
_cell.angle_beta   90.00
_cell.angle_gamma   90.00
#
_symmetry.space_group_name_H-M   'P 1'
#
loop_
_entity.id
_entity.type
_entity.pdbx_description
1 polymer ?
#
loop_
_entity_poly.entity_id
_entity_poly.type
_entity_poly.pdbx_seq_one_letter_code
_entity_poly.pdbx_strand_id
1 'polypeptide(L)'
;MEYYDERFEIGDEVLIISMAMIYDYDGNSNGATDLGIVATQLLDTPKATREIDLDMDGFPDRYPGEALKMTDWHWFDWYNRPGVVNREGSGSCYAGSAGCPQAKNKEEIMYKLMVGDTTNTKTSENAWFFHTPNPDTDLGTELNPHFDSLEGLEEEDAFDEGLDCVFIMSCGPFDLKVGEEVPFSFCIIFGQNKQDLISNAKFAQIMYNSHYQGYTPPTRPDVHAVTDHNKVSLFWDNAAEISNDIVTGYADFEGYKIYKSKDGGRTWGTPDKQIYDDYGIAVGWQPYAQFDLNAEEDSLHCIWENDECSDGLNRGRSISGPDPHAPWFNLGFDTSLDEIKKDTTINGSDYQYYFVDVLHLFYEYFWTSPPLCEMF
;
A
#
# COMPACT_ATOMS: atom_id res chain seq x y z
N MET A 1 -14.79 2.69 -16.65
CA MET A 1 -15.10 1.91 -15.43
C MET A 1 -14.39 0.58 -15.58
N GLU A 2 -13.85 0.00 -14.51
CA GLU A 2 -13.14 -1.28 -14.60
C GLU A 2 -13.12 -2.00 -13.25
N TYR A 3 -13.24 -3.33 -13.23
CA TYR A 3 -12.96 -4.15 -12.05
C TYR A 3 -11.65 -4.92 -12.23
N TYR A 4 -10.87 -5.00 -11.16
CA TYR A 4 -9.59 -5.69 -11.14
C TYR A 4 -9.48 -6.58 -9.90
N ASP A 5 -9.24 -7.87 -10.15
CA ASP A 5 -9.08 -8.91 -9.15
C ASP A 5 -7.76 -9.64 -9.43
N GLU A 6 -6.84 -9.61 -8.48
CA GLU A 6 -5.52 -10.24 -8.64
C GLU A 6 -5.05 -10.84 -7.32
N ARG A 7 -4.51 -12.05 -7.40
CA ARG A 7 -3.75 -12.67 -6.32
C ARG A 7 -2.26 -12.37 -6.51
N PHE A 8 -1.60 -11.96 -5.44
CA PHE A 8 -0.15 -11.75 -5.44
C PHE A 8 0.46 -12.28 -4.15
N GLU A 9 1.74 -12.63 -4.21
CA GLU A 9 2.48 -13.23 -3.10
C GLU A 9 3.51 -12.24 -2.56
N ILE A 10 3.62 -12.17 -1.23
CA ILE A 10 4.71 -11.49 -0.52
C ILE A 10 5.22 -12.43 0.55
N GLY A 11 6.47 -12.86 0.41
CA GLY A 11 7.02 -13.95 1.23
C GLY A 11 6.18 -15.21 1.08
N ASP A 12 5.65 -15.72 2.19
CA ASP A 12 4.78 -16.90 2.24
C ASP A 12 3.28 -16.56 2.32
N GLU A 13 2.91 -15.27 2.22
CA GLU A 13 1.51 -14.83 2.29
C GLU A 13 0.92 -14.56 0.89
N VAL A 14 -0.27 -15.11 0.65
CA VAL A 14 -1.08 -14.82 -0.54
C VAL A 14 -2.06 -13.70 -0.21
N LEU A 15 -1.98 -12.61 -0.96
CA LEU A 15 -2.82 -11.43 -0.83
C LEU A 15 -3.74 -11.28 -2.04
N ILE A 16 -4.89 -10.62 -1.84
CA ILE A 16 -5.91 -10.41 -2.87
C ILE A 16 -6.16 -8.91 -3.03
N ILE A 17 -5.99 -8.42 -4.24
CA ILE A 17 -6.48 -7.12 -4.71
C ILE A 17 -7.87 -7.35 -5.25
N SER A 18 -8.81 -6.50 -4.85
CA SER A 18 -10.15 -6.44 -5.42
C SER A 18 -10.52 -4.98 -5.43
N MET A 19 -10.41 -4.38 -6.61
CA MET A 19 -10.60 -2.94 -6.79
C MET A 19 -11.50 -2.63 -7.97
N ALA A 20 -12.27 -1.57 -7.82
CA ALA A 20 -13.19 -1.08 -8.83
C ALA A 20 -12.90 0.39 -9.12
N MET A 21 -12.84 0.73 -10.40
CA MET A 21 -12.33 1.99 -10.93
C MET A 21 -13.44 2.86 -11.48
N ILE A 22 -13.40 4.15 -11.15
CA ILE A 22 -14.24 5.19 -11.73
C ILE A 22 -13.32 6.34 -12.17
N TYR A 23 -13.45 6.74 -13.42
CA TYR A 23 -12.67 7.82 -14.02
C TYR A 23 -13.47 8.43 -15.16
N ASP A 24 -13.03 9.61 -15.59
CA ASP A 24 -13.63 10.29 -16.73
C ASP A 24 -13.33 9.50 -18.01
N TYR A 25 -14.38 9.01 -18.68
CA TYR A 25 -14.24 7.99 -19.72
C TYR A 25 -13.48 8.51 -20.94
N ASP A 26 -13.72 9.76 -21.33
CA ASP A 26 -13.05 10.44 -22.44
C ASP A 26 -11.69 11.06 -22.03
N GLY A 27 -11.33 10.98 -20.74
CA GLY A 27 -10.12 11.57 -20.18
C GLY A 27 -10.14 13.10 -20.07
N ASN A 28 -11.31 13.74 -20.13
CA ASN A 28 -11.47 15.19 -20.13
C ASN A 28 -12.56 15.69 -19.18
N SER A 29 -12.15 16.20 -18.03
CA SER A 29 -13.06 16.73 -17.03
C SER A 29 -13.13 18.25 -17.11
N ASN A 30 -14.15 18.77 -17.80
CA ASN A 30 -14.38 20.21 -17.96
C ASN A 30 -13.14 20.98 -18.49
N GLY A 31 -12.41 20.38 -19.44
CA GLY A 31 -11.21 20.93 -20.05
C GLY A 31 -9.90 20.54 -19.36
N ALA A 32 -9.94 19.82 -18.24
CA ALA A 32 -8.76 19.21 -17.63
C ALA A 32 -8.46 17.87 -18.29
N THR A 33 -7.26 17.75 -18.87
CA THR A 33 -6.72 16.51 -19.45
C THR A 33 -5.65 15.91 -18.52
N ASP A 34 -5.16 14.71 -18.84
CA ASP A 34 -4.17 13.97 -18.05
C ASP A 34 -4.65 13.66 -16.62
N LEU A 35 -5.91 13.23 -16.54
CA LEU A 35 -6.58 12.90 -15.29
C LEU A 35 -6.02 11.60 -14.70
N GLY A 36 -5.85 11.59 -13.37
CA GLY A 36 -5.60 10.35 -12.64
C GLY A 36 -6.85 9.46 -12.58
N ILE A 37 -6.61 8.18 -12.36
CA ILE A 37 -7.65 7.17 -12.15
C ILE A 37 -7.90 7.05 -10.65
N VAL A 38 -9.17 6.88 -10.27
CA VAL A 38 -9.56 6.60 -8.89
C VAL A 38 -10.14 5.19 -8.81
N ALA A 39 -9.77 4.45 -7.78
CA ALA A 39 -10.37 3.18 -7.44
C ALA A 39 -10.77 3.14 -5.98
N THR A 40 -11.70 2.24 -5.66
CA THR A 40 -11.88 1.76 -4.29
C THR A 40 -11.46 0.31 -4.19
N GLN A 41 -10.85 -0.08 -3.08
CA GLN A 41 -10.41 -1.44 -2.78
C GLN A 41 -10.91 -1.84 -1.40
N LEU A 42 -11.35 -3.09 -1.25
CA LEU A 42 -11.61 -3.68 0.07
C LEU A 42 -10.32 -4.27 0.63
N LEU A 43 -9.89 -3.78 1.79
CA LEU A 43 -8.65 -4.17 2.47
C LEU A 43 -8.87 -5.35 3.41
N ASP A 44 -9.93 -5.29 4.22
CA ASP A 44 -10.34 -6.35 5.13
C ASP A 44 -11.83 -6.59 5.04
N THR A 45 -12.19 -7.85 5.01
CA THR A 45 -13.55 -8.32 4.78
C THR A 45 -13.78 -9.61 5.55
N PRO A 46 -15.03 -9.97 5.87
CA PRO A 46 -15.36 -11.29 6.34
C PRO A 46 -14.82 -12.39 5.44
N LYS A 47 -14.56 -13.55 6.04
CA LYS A 47 -14.05 -14.71 5.32
C LYS A 47 -15.17 -15.45 4.59
N ALA A 48 -14.87 -15.98 3.42
CA ALA A 48 -15.77 -16.85 2.68
C ALA A 48 -16.09 -18.09 3.51
N THR A 49 -17.38 -18.43 3.63
CA THR A 49 -17.84 -19.64 4.33
C THR A 49 -18.04 -20.82 3.38
N ARG A 50 -18.04 -20.56 2.07
CA ARG A 50 -18.24 -21.51 0.98
C ARG A 50 -17.42 -21.07 -0.24
N GLU A 51 -17.30 -21.96 -1.21
CA GLU A 51 -16.78 -21.63 -2.54
C GLU A 51 -17.70 -20.60 -3.23
N ILE A 52 -17.11 -19.57 -3.83
CA ILE A 52 -17.78 -18.53 -4.60
C ILE A 52 -17.08 -18.41 -5.93
N ASP A 53 -17.85 -18.60 -6.99
CA ASP A 53 -17.51 -18.36 -8.39
C ASP A 53 -18.11 -17.00 -8.74
N LEU A 54 -17.23 -16.01 -8.90
CA LEU A 54 -17.59 -14.61 -9.10
C LEU A 54 -17.99 -14.40 -10.55
N ASP A 55 -17.19 -14.86 -11.52
CA ASP A 55 -17.42 -14.60 -12.94
C ASP A 55 -18.35 -15.60 -13.64
N MET A 56 -18.76 -16.66 -12.93
CA MET A 56 -19.61 -17.76 -13.42
C MET A 56 -18.94 -18.63 -14.48
N ASP A 57 -17.61 -18.71 -14.50
CA ASP A 57 -16.86 -19.58 -15.42
C ASP A 57 -16.90 -21.07 -15.02
N GLY A 58 -17.46 -21.39 -13.85
CA GLY A 58 -17.58 -22.72 -13.28
C GLY A 58 -16.45 -23.10 -12.32
N PHE A 59 -15.51 -22.20 -12.03
CA PHE A 59 -14.41 -22.37 -11.09
C PHE A 59 -14.53 -21.36 -9.92
N PRO A 60 -14.31 -21.80 -8.67
CA PRO A 60 -14.33 -20.86 -7.54
C PRO A 60 -13.15 -19.88 -7.55
N ASP A 61 -13.46 -18.59 -7.45
CA ASP A 61 -12.50 -17.49 -7.23
C ASP A 61 -12.15 -17.28 -5.76
N ARG A 62 -13.08 -17.63 -4.87
CA ARG A 62 -12.91 -17.56 -3.41
C ARG A 62 -13.18 -18.91 -2.79
N TYR A 63 -12.25 -19.36 -1.96
CA TYR A 63 -12.34 -20.60 -1.20
C TYR A 63 -12.68 -20.32 0.27
N PRO A 64 -13.31 -21.30 0.97
CA PRO A 64 -13.59 -21.16 2.40
C PRO A 64 -12.36 -20.76 3.22
N GLY A 65 -12.48 -19.69 4.00
CA GLY A 65 -11.41 -19.14 4.84
C GLY A 65 -10.61 -17.99 4.23
N GLU A 66 -10.77 -17.71 2.93
CA GLU A 66 -10.19 -16.55 2.26
C GLU A 66 -11.02 -15.28 2.49
N ALA A 67 -10.42 -14.11 2.32
CA ALA A 67 -11.14 -12.85 2.35
C ALA A 67 -12.16 -12.78 1.20
N LEU A 68 -13.42 -12.45 1.49
CA LEU A 68 -14.47 -12.32 0.46
C LEU A 68 -14.13 -11.28 -0.59
N LYS A 69 -13.64 -10.11 -0.14
CA LYS A 69 -13.46 -8.92 -0.98
C LYS A 69 -14.79 -8.49 -1.65
N MET A 70 -14.74 -7.79 -2.78
CA MET A 70 -15.97 -7.40 -3.48
C MET A 70 -16.59 -8.65 -4.10
N THR A 71 -17.86 -8.87 -3.80
CA THR A 71 -18.61 -10.02 -4.34
C THR A 71 -19.72 -9.61 -5.27
N ASP A 72 -20.09 -8.34 -5.22
CA ASP A 72 -21.05 -7.75 -6.11
C ASP A 72 -20.59 -6.34 -6.42
N TRP A 73 -20.71 -5.94 -7.68
CA TRP A 73 -20.62 -4.55 -8.08
C TRP A 73 -21.50 -4.22 -9.27
N HIS A 74 -22.03 -3.00 -9.26
CA HIS A 74 -22.88 -2.48 -10.32
C HIS A 74 -22.56 -1.02 -10.61
N TRP A 75 -22.57 -0.69 -11.90
CA TRP A 75 -22.40 0.65 -12.42
C TRP A 75 -23.65 1.07 -13.18
N PHE A 76 -24.20 2.22 -12.85
CA PHE A 76 -25.39 2.72 -13.52
C PHE A 76 -25.44 4.25 -13.49
N ASP A 77 -26.20 4.80 -14.43
CA ASP A 77 -26.36 6.23 -14.62
C ASP A 77 -26.99 6.89 -13.38
N TRP A 78 -26.45 8.03 -12.97
CA TRP A 78 -26.94 8.80 -11.83
C TRP A 78 -28.43 9.09 -11.94
N TYR A 79 -28.93 9.38 -13.15
CA TYR A 79 -30.34 9.69 -13.36
C TYR A 79 -31.25 8.46 -13.28
N ASN A 80 -30.69 7.24 -13.31
CA ASN A 80 -31.40 5.97 -13.16
C ASN A 80 -31.14 5.27 -11.81
N ARG A 81 -30.33 5.87 -10.92
CA ARG A 81 -29.90 5.25 -9.65
C ARG A 81 -31.06 4.65 -8.82
N PRO A 82 -30.78 3.63 -7.98
CA PRO A 82 -31.75 3.08 -7.03
C PRO A 82 -32.51 4.15 -6.26
N GLY A 83 -33.84 4.06 -6.32
CA GLY A 83 -34.74 5.00 -5.65
C GLY A 83 -35.39 6.06 -6.55
N VAL A 84 -34.98 6.14 -7.81
CA VAL A 84 -35.61 6.97 -8.83
C VAL A 84 -36.90 6.31 -9.35
N VAL A 85 -37.97 7.11 -9.56
CA VAL A 85 -39.27 6.61 -10.06
C VAL A 85 -39.29 6.45 -11.58
N ASN A 86 -38.68 7.39 -12.29
CA ASN A 86 -38.46 7.40 -13.75
C ASN A 86 -37.15 8.14 -14.00
N ARG A 87 -36.41 7.82 -15.08
CA ARG A 87 -35.14 8.49 -15.44
C ARG A 87 -35.21 9.99 -15.21
N GLU A 88 -34.36 10.48 -14.33
CA GLU A 88 -34.27 11.90 -14.01
C GLU A 88 -33.60 12.66 -15.16
N GLY A 89 -33.67 13.99 -15.11
CA GLY A 89 -32.97 14.84 -16.07
C GLY A 89 -32.55 16.14 -15.40
N SER A 90 -32.32 17.17 -16.19
CA SER A 90 -31.89 18.50 -15.72
C SER A 90 -32.99 19.33 -15.01
N GLY A 91 -34.03 18.68 -14.48
CA GLY A 91 -35.12 19.30 -13.73
C GLY A 91 -34.76 19.58 -12.26
N SER A 92 -35.69 20.14 -11.48
CA SER A 92 -35.43 20.49 -10.07
C SER A 92 -35.85 19.41 -9.06
N CYS A 93 -36.42 18.30 -9.52
CA CYS A 93 -37.01 17.29 -8.65
C CYS A 93 -36.31 15.95 -8.77
N TYR A 94 -35.40 15.69 -7.82
CA TYR A 94 -34.59 14.50 -7.72
C TYR A 94 -35.04 13.65 -6.53
N ALA A 95 -35.01 12.33 -6.68
CA ALA A 95 -35.28 11.36 -5.63
C ALA A 95 -34.30 11.60 -4.48
N GLY A 96 -34.84 11.97 -3.31
CA GLY A 96 -34.07 12.44 -2.15
C GLY A 96 -34.46 13.84 -1.71
N SER A 97 -34.88 14.68 -2.66
CA SER A 97 -35.26 16.08 -2.40
C SER A 97 -36.62 16.19 -1.70
N ALA A 98 -36.76 17.22 -0.86
CA ALA A 98 -38.00 17.49 -0.14
C ALA A 98 -39.17 17.72 -1.10
N GLY A 99 -40.24 16.94 -0.95
CA GLY A 99 -41.43 17.02 -1.80
C GLY A 99 -41.33 16.28 -3.13
N CYS A 100 -40.22 15.61 -3.41
CA CYS A 100 -40.03 14.83 -4.63
C CYS A 100 -40.43 13.36 -4.47
N PRO A 101 -41.05 12.74 -5.50
CA PRO A 101 -41.33 11.31 -5.49
C PRO A 101 -40.06 10.46 -5.34
N GLN A 102 -40.21 9.29 -4.72
CA GLN A 102 -39.17 8.26 -4.63
C GLN A 102 -39.79 6.89 -4.94
N ALA A 103 -39.00 5.98 -5.49
CA ALA A 103 -39.45 4.61 -5.73
C ALA A 103 -39.82 3.94 -4.40
N LYS A 104 -40.98 3.26 -4.37
CA LYS A 104 -41.46 2.58 -3.17
C LYS A 104 -40.58 1.38 -2.81
N ASN A 105 -39.98 0.73 -3.80
CA ASN A 105 -39.11 -0.43 -3.68
C ASN A 105 -37.62 -0.04 -3.62
N LYS A 106 -37.27 1.21 -3.30
CA LYS A 106 -35.88 1.69 -3.29
C LYS A 106 -34.92 0.84 -2.43
N GLU A 107 -35.38 0.40 -1.25
CA GLU A 107 -34.58 -0.46 -0.37
C GLU A 107 -34.50 -1.89 -0.90
N GLU A 108 -35.57 -2.36 -1.54
CA GLU A 108 -35.64 -3.70 -2.14
C GLU A 108 -34.68 -3.81 -3.33
N ILE A 109 -34.70 -2.85 -4.26
CA ILE A 109 -33.78 -2.85 -5.41
C ILE A 109 -32.33 -2.65 -4.96
N MET A 110 -32.08 -1.82 -3.95
CA MET A 110 -30.75 -1.66 -3.36
C MET A 110 -30.25 -2.99 -2.76
N TYR A 111 -31.10 -3.70 -2.02
CA TYR A 111 -30.74 -5.01 -1.47
C TYR A 111 -30.47 -6.03 -2.57
N LYS A 112 -31.31 -6.06 -3.61
CA LYS A 112 -31.14 -6.94 -4.77
C LYS A 112 -29.82 -6.74 -5.49
N LEU A 113 -29.38 -5.50 -5.65
CA LEU A 113 -28.08 -5.16 -6.21
C LEU A 113 -26.92 -5.60 -5.31
N MET A 114 -27.08 -5.50 -3.99
CA MET A 114 -26.03 -5.92 -3.06
C MET A 114 -25.86 -7.44 -2.97
N VAL A 115 -26.77 -8.25 -3.52
CA VAL A 115 -26.75 -9.71 -3.39
C VAL A 115 -26.94 -10.46 -4.71
N GLY A 116 -26.94 -9.74 -5.83
CA GLY A 116 -27.21 -10.28 -7.17
C GLY A 116 -28.55 -11.00 -7.31
N ASP A 117 -29.64 -10.42 -6.80
CA ASP A 117 -30.98 -11.03 -6.86
C ASP A 117 -31.91 -10.37 -7.90
N THR A 118 -32.02 -11.01 -9.06
CA THR A 118 -32.87 -10.58 -10.18
C THR A 118 -34.31 -11.12 -10.11
N THR A 119 -34.72 -11.76 -9.00
CA THR A 119 -36.09 -12.30 -8.90
C THR A 119 -37.15 -11.20 -8.83
N ASN A 120 -38.22 -11.32 -9.62
CA ASN A 120 -39.31 -10.34 -9.65
C ASN A 120 -38.90 -8.89 -9.98
N THR A 121 -37.74 -8.69 -10.60
CA THR A 121 -37.37 -7.37 -11.15
C THR A 121 -38.22 -7.07 -12.38
N LYS A 122 -38.53 -5.79 -12.59
CA LYS A 122 -39.20 -5.33 -13.81
C LYS A 122 -38.19 -5.29 -14.96
N THR A 123 -38.69 -5.34 -16.19
CA THR A 123 -37.87 -5.15 -17.39
C THR A 123 -37.05 -3.85 -17.34
N SER A 124 -37.65 -2.75 -16.87
CA SER A 124 -36.93 -1.47 -16.72
C SER A 124 -35.88 -1.48 -15.60
N GLU A 125 -36.05 -2.32 -14.57
CA GLU A 125 -35.07 -2.44 -13.49
C GLU A 125 -33.90 -3.31 -13.94
N ASN A 126 -34.14 -4.38 -14.71
CA ASN A 126 -33.06 -5.14 -15.34
C ASN A 126 -32.21 -4.24 -16.25
N ALA A 127 -32.85 -3.54 -17.19
CA ALA A 127 -32.17 -2.66 -18.13
C ALA A 127 -31.42 -1.47 -17.49
N TRP A 128 -31.66 -1.15 -16.21
CA TRP A 128 -30.95 -0.05 -15.53
C TRP A 128 -29.84 -0.52 -14.60
N PHE A 129 -29.87 -1.78 -14.16
CA PHE A 129 -29.11 -2.21 -13.00
C PHE A 129 -28.36 -3.53 -13.20
N PHE A 130 -28.62 -4.27 -14.27
CA PHE A 130 -28.04 -5.59 -14.52
C PHE A 130 -27.67 -5.70 -15.99
N HIS A 131 -26.37 -5.55 -16.29
CA HIS A 131 -25.91 -5.39 -17.67
C HIS A 131 -25.29 -6.69 -18.20
N THR A 132 -25.89 -7.26 -19.25
CA THR A 132 -25.36 -8.43 -19.96
C THR A 132 -24.32 -8.03 -21.00
N PRO A 133 -23.43 -8.93 -21.45
CA PRO A 133 -22.49 -8.63 -22.53
C PRO A 133 -23.15 -8.30 -23.88
N ASN A 134 -24.41 -8.68 -24.09
CA ASN A 134 -25.16 -8.46 -25.33
C ASN A 134 -26.53 -7.84 -25.03
N PRO A 135 -26.60 -6.51 -24.76
CA PRO A 135 -27.83 -5.85 -24.33
C PRO A 135 -28.97 -5.92 -25.36
N ASP A 136 -28.64 -6.03 -26.65
CA ASP A 136 -29.63 -6.26 -27.73
C ASP A 136 -30.52 -7.50 -27.50
N THR A 137 -29.94 -8.55 -26.91
CA THR A 137 -30.61 -9.83 -26.69
C THR A 137 -31.04 -10.03 -25.23
N ASP A 138 -30.33 -9.39 -24.29
CA ASP A 138 -30.54 -9.42 -22.84
C ASP A 138 -30.88 -10.83 -22.33
N LEU A 139 -30.10 -11.81 -22.81
CA LEU A 139 -30.34 -13.21 -22.48
C LEU A 139 -29.97 -13.44 -21.02
N GLY A 140 -30.95 -13.81 -20.20
CA GLY A 140 -30.71 -14.12 -18.78
C GLY A 140 -29.72 -15.28 -18.52
N THR A 141 -29.35 -16.06 -19.55
CA THR A 141 -28.27 -17.05 -19.46
C THR A 141 -26.87 -16.45 -19.53
N GLU A 142 -26.74 -15.23 -20.02
CA GLU A 142 -25.49 -14.46 -20.13
C GLU A 142 -25.35 -13.44 -18.99
N LEU A 143 -26.40 -13.28 -18.18
CA LEU A 143 -26.40 -12.36 -17.06
C LEU A 143 -25.62 -12.95 -15.89
N ASN A 144 -24.55 -12.25 -15.51
CA ASN A 144 -23.99 -12.37 -14.19
C ASN A 144 -24.70 -11.35 -13.27
N PRO A 145 -25.53 -11.78 -12.32
CA PRO A 145 -26.27 -10.85 -11.48
C PRO A 145 -25.41 -10.18 -10.42
N HIS A 146 -24.18 -10.65 -10.20
CA HIS A 146 -23.23 -10.07 -9.24
C HIS A 146 -22.33 -9.00 -9.88
N PHE A 147 -22.13 -9.06 -11.20
CA PHE A 147 -21.17 -8.21 -11.90
C PHE A 147 -21.72 -7.74 -13.25
N ASP A 148 -21.66 -6.43 -13.47
CA ASP A 148 -22.07 -5.87 -14.76
C ASP A 148 -21.05 -6.16 -15.86
N SER A 149 -21.52 -6.47 -17.07
CA SER A 149 -20.64 -6.44 -18.23
C SER A 149 -20.31 -4.99 -18.61
N LEU A 150 -19.04 -4.62 -18.55
CA LEU A 150 -18.58 -3.30 -18.99
C LEU A 150 -18.78 -3.10 -20.49
N GLU A 151 -18.49 -4.14 -21.29
CA GLU A 151 -18.72 -4.11 -22.74
C GLU A 151 -20.20 -3.89 -23.07
N GLY A 152 -21.09 -4.55 -22.33
CA GLY A 152 -22.53 -4.38 -22.50
C GLY A 152 -23.03 -3.01 -22.03
N LEU A 153 -22.52 -2.52 -20.90
CA LEU A 153 -22.87 -1.19 -20.38
C LEU A 153 -22.53 -0.06 -21.37
N GLU A 154 -21.45 -0.19 -22.13
CA GLU A 154 -21.07 0.78 -23.17
C GLU A 154 -22.03 0.80 -24.37
N GLU A 155 -22.83 -0.25 -24.55
CA GLU A 155 -23.84 -0.37 -25.61
C GLU A 155 -25.25 0.05 -25.15
N GLU A 156 -25.45 0.31 -23.86
CA GLU A 156 -26.74 0.73 -23.31
C GLU A 156 -27.12 2.17 -23.70
N ASP A 157 -28.43 2.42 -23.87
CA ASP A 157 -28.98 3.75 -24.19
C ASP A 157 -28.60 4.85 -23.18
N ALA A 158 -28.20 4.45 -21.96
CA ALA A 158 -27.79 5.37 -20.91
C ALA A 158 -26.34 5.87 -21.08
N PHE A 159 -25.50 5.17 -21.85
CA PHE A 159 -24.09 5.46 -22.05
C PHE A 159 -23.91 6.38 -23.29
N ASP A 160 -23.56 7.64 -23.05
CA ASP A 160 -23.44 8.68 -24.11
C ASP A 160 -22.03 9.29 -24.06
N GLU A 161 -21.07 8.61 -24.70
CA GLU A 161 -19.63 8.90 -24.60
C GLU A 161 -19.10 8.88 -23.14
N GLY A 162 -19.84 8.23 -22.24
CA GLY A 162 -19.61 8.21 -20.81
C GLY A 162 -20.92 8.15 -20.04
N LEU A 163 -20.81 8.19 -18.71
CA LEU A 163 -21.93 8.02 -17.81
C LEU A 163 -21.69 8.85 -16.54
N ASP A 164 -22.72 9.55 -16.05
CA ASP A 164 -22.69 10.13 -14.70
C ASP A 164 -22.75 8.99 -13.68
N CYS A 165 -21.60 8.40 -13.38
CA CYS A 165 -21.54 7.07 -12.82
C CYS A 165 -21.86 7.01 -11.32
N VAL A 166 -22.75 6.10 -10.94
CA VAL A 166 -22.88 5.60 -9.58
C VAL A 166 -22.36 4.18 -9.52
N PHE A 167 -21.48 3.94 -8.56
CA PHE A 167 -20.93 2.63 -8.25
C PHE A 167 -21.48 2.14 -6.92
N ILE A 168 -22.02 0.93 -6.92
CA ILE A 168 -22.35 0.21 -5.70
C ILE A 168 -21.50 -1.05 -5.67
N MET A 169 -20.91 -1.33 -4.51
CA MET A 169 -20.25 -2.59 -4.22
C MET A 169 -20.81 -3.20 -2.95
N SER A 170 -20.72 -4.53 -2.85
CA SER A 170 -21.02 -5.26 -1.63
C SER A 170 -19.97 -6.34 -1.36
N CYS A 171 -20.08 -6.97 -0.18
CA CYS A 171 -19.25 -8.08 0.26
C CYS A 171 -20.15 -9.09 0.98
N GLY A 172 -20.31 -10.26 0.38
CA GLY A 172 -21.14 -11.33 0.92
C GLY A 172 -21.20 -12.56 0.01
N PRO A 173 -21.93 -13.61 0.43
CA PRO A 173 -22.57 -13.75 1.73
C PRO A 173 -21.58 -14.23 2.80
N PHE A 174 -21.84 -13.82 4.05
CA PHE A 174 -21.22 -14.40 5.24
C PHE A 174 -22.24 -14.52 6.36
N ASP A 175 -22.00 -15.44 7.29
CA ASP A 175 -22.83 -15.61 8.48
C ASP A 175 -22.27 -14.78 9.63
N LEU A 176 -23.15 -14.08 10.37
CA LEU A 176 -22.79 -13.32 11.56
C LEU A 176 -23.63 -13.78 12.75
N LYS A 177 -22.99 -14.32 13.79
CA LYS A 177 -23.69 -14.75 15.00
C LYS A 177 -24.06 -13.54 15.88
N VAL A 178 -25.04 -13.73 16.76
CA VAL A 178 -25.43 -12.71 17.73
C VAL A 178 -24.24 -12.36 18.62
N GLY A 179 -23.82 -11.09 18.59
CA GLY A 179 -22.66 -10.58 19.34
C GLY A 179 -21.31 -10.79 18.65
N GLU A 180 -21.29 -11.33 17.43
CA GLU A 180 -20.10 -11.37 16.59
C GLU A 180 -19.89 -10.02 15.91
N GLU A 181 -18.63 -9.59 15.83
CA GLU A 181 -18.20 -8.40 15.10
C GLU A 181 -17.19 -8.86 14.05
N VAL A 182 -17.32 -8.33 12.84
CA VAL A 182 -16.39 -8.61 11.74
C VAL A 182 -15.76 -7.31 11.28
N PRO A 183 -14.44 -7.27 11.09
CA PRO A 183 -13.80 -6.10 10.53
C PRO A 183 -14.20 -5.95 9.06
N PHE A 184 -14.41 -4.70 8.66
CA PHE A 184 -14.64 -4.32 7.27
C PHE A 184 -13.88 -3.02 7.03
N SER A 185 -12.90 -3.06 6.12
CA SER A 185 -12.03 -1.93 5.82
C SER A 185 -11.93 -1.76 4.31
N PHE A 186 -12.00 -0.51 3.85
CA PHE A 186 -11.82 -0.15 2.45
C PHE A 186 -10.94 1.10 2.34
N CYS A 187 -10.37 1.32 1.17
CA CYS A 187 -9.65 2.54 0.85
C CYS A 187 -10.09 3.11 -0.51
N ILE A 188 -9.72 4.37 -0.72
CA ILE A 188 -9.77 5.05 -2.01
C ILE A 188 -8.32 5.21 -2.46
N ILE A 189 -8.04 4.78 -3.69
CA ILE A 189 -6.70 4.74 -4.28
C ILE A 189 -6.70 5.67 -5.48
N PHE A 190 -5.63 6.44 -5.61
CA PHE A 190 -5.39 7.32 -6.74
C PHE A 190 -4.17 6.80 -7.50
N GLY A 191 -4.18 6.88 -8.81
CA GLY A 191 -3.04 6.53 -9.64
C GLY A 191 -2.99 7.43 -10.88
N GLN A 192 -1.79 7.78 -11.33
CA GLN A 192 -1.62 8.55 -12.58
C GLN A 192 -2.10 7.75 -13.80
N ASN A 193 -1.98 6.43 -13.75
CA ASN A 193 -2.46 5.50 -14.77
C ASN A 193 -2.78 4.16 -14.09
N LYS A 194 -3.27 3.20 -14.87
CA LYS A 194 -3.67 1.88 -14.36
C LYS A 194 -2.54 1.12 -13.67
N GLN A 195 -1.32 1.18 -14.21
CA GLN A 195 -0.18 0.48 -13.62
C GLN A 195 0.18 1.05 -12.24
N ASP A 196 0.21 2.38 -12.13
CA ASP A 196 0.44 3.09 -10.87
C ASP A 196 -0.68 2.79 -9.85
N LEU A 197 -1.94 2.73 -10.32
CA LEU A 197 -3.10 2.38 -9.49
C LEU A 197 -2.99 0.96 -8.90
N ILE A 198 -2.58 -0.02 -9.71
CA ILE A 198 -2.34 -1.41 -9.25
C ILE A 198 -1.21 -1.44 -8.22
N SER A 199 -0.10 -0.74 -8.45
CA SER A 199 1.00 -0.65 -7.49
C SER A 199 0.55 -0.03 -6.16
N ASN A 200 -0.23 1.06 -6.22
CA ASN A 200 -0.79 1.70 -5.03
C ASN A 200 -1.80 0.80 -4.31
N ALA A 201 -2.55 -0.03 -5.04
CA ALA A 201 -3.47 -1.02 -4.46
C ALA A 201 -2.74 -2.12 -3.69
N LYS A 202 -1.68 -2.68 -4.29
CA LYS A 202 -0.76 -3.64 -3.63
C LYS A 202 -0.20 -3.04 -2.35
N PHE A 203 0.34 -1.83 -2.45
CA PHE A 203 0.93 -1.13 -1.32
C PHE A 203 -0.10 -0.85 -0.20
N ALA A 204 -1.32 -0.44 -0.55
CA ALA A 204 -2.38 -0.22 0.44
C ALA A 204 -2.74 -1.50 1.20
N GLN A 205 -2.76 -2.66 0.53
CA GLN A 205 -3.01 -3.95 1.19
C GLN A 205 -1.88 -4.33 2.15
N ILE A 206 -0.62 -4.14 1.73
CA ILE A 206 0.56 -4.37 2.57
C ILE A 206 0.51 -3.47 3.81
N MET A 207 0.31 -2.16 3.61
CA MET A 207 0.21 -1.20 4.70
C MET A 207 -0.90 -1.55 5.68
N TYR A 208 -2.06 -2.00 5.18
CA TYR A 208 -3.15 -2.46 6.05
C TYR A 208 -2.73 -3.65 6.92
N ASN A 209 -2.16 -4.69 6.29
CA ASN A 209 -1.71 -5.89 6.98
C ASN A 209 -0.57 -5.60 7.97
N SER A 210 0.29 -4.62 7.67
CA SER A 210 1.36 -4.13 8.53
C SER A 210 0.89 -3.09 9.55
N HIS A 211 -0.41 -2.95 9.80
CA HIS A 211 -0.98 -1.99 10.77
C HIS A 211 -0.53 -0.53 10.54
N TYR A 212 -0.38 -0.16 9.28
CA TYR A 212 0.12 1.13 8.81
C TYR A 212 1.53 1.48 9.27
N GLN A 213 2.33 0.47 9.61
CA GLN A 213 3.77 0.60 9.75
C GLN A 213 4.38 0.62 8.34
N GLY A 214 4.85 1.80 7.92
CA GLY A 214 5.52 1.99 6.62
C GLY A 214 6.93 1.44 6.61
N TYR A 215 7.71 1.76 5.57
CA TYR A 215 9.12 1.42 5.49
C TYR A 215 9.82 1.84 6.79
N THR A 216 10.37 0.86 7.48
CA THR A 216 11.09 1.08 8.71
C THR A 216 12.55 0.84 8.42
N PRO A 217 13.42 1.81 8.71
CA PRO A 217 14.83 1.51 8.61
C PRO A 217 15.20 0.43 9.63
N PRO A 218 16.33 -0.27 9.45
CA PRO A 218 16.66 -1.42 10.29
C PRO A 218 16.70 -1.11 11.78
N THR A 219 16.54 -2.16 12.58
CA THR A 219 16.35 -2.06 14.03
C THR A 219 17.51 -1.30 14.67
N ARG A 220 17.19 -0.29 15.49
CA ARG A 220 18.22 0.51 16.15
C ARG A 220 19.06 -0.38 17.08
N PRO A 221 20.39 -0.35 16.98
CA PRO A 221 21.24 -1.13 17.87
C PRO A 221 21.22 -0.60 19.31
N ASP A 222 21.45 -1.47 20.30
CA ASP A 222 21.65 -1.05 21.68
C ASP A 222 23.06 -0.48 21.84
N VAL A 223 23.16 0.79 22.29
CA VAL A 223 24.44 1.51 22.38
C VAL A 223 24.83 1.74 23.83
N HIS A 224 26.03 1.29 24.20
CA HIS A 224 26.65 1.53 25.48
C HIS A 224 27.83 2.50 25.36
N ALA A 225 27.78 3.61 26.09
CA ALA A 225 28.85 4.62 26.10
C ALA A 225 29.65 4.58 27.42
N VAL A 226 30.97 4.45 27.29
CA VAL A 226 31.93 4.56 28.39
C VAL A 226 32.72 5.84 28.24
N THR A 227 32.70 6.68 29.27
CA THR A 227 33.41 7.97 29.29
C THR A 227 34.72 7.86 30.07
N ASP A 228 35.77 8.48 29.56
CA ASP A 228 37.08 8.59 30.20
C ASP A 228 37.69 9.98 29.93
N HIS A 229 38.87 10.28 30.47
CA HIS A 229 39.52 11.58 30.32
C HIS A 229 39.78 11.92 28.85
N ASN A 230 39.05 12.92 28.33
CA ASN A 230 39.08 13.37 26.93
C ASN A 230 38.79 12.26 25.91
N LYS A 231 38.05 11.22 26.31
CA LYS A 231 37.76 10.08 25.46
C LYS A 231 36.36 9.56 25.73
N VAL A 232 35.65 9.23 24.66
CA VAL A 232 34.40 8.48 24.74
C VAL A 232 34.54 7.21 23.90
N SER A 233 34.04 6.11 24.44
CA SER A 233 34.08 4.79 23.84
C SER A 233 32.65 4.28 23.71
N LEU A 234 32.21 4.07 22.47
CA LEU A 234 30.89 3.54 22.14
C LEU A 234 31.02 2.06 21.82
N PHE A 235 30.06 1.28 22.30
CA PHE A 235 29.90 -0.13 21.99
C PHE A 235 28.46 -0.36 21.55
N TRP A 236 28.22 -1.18 20.53
CA TRP A 236 26.85 -1.49 20.11
C TRP A 236 26.71 -2.92 19.56
N ASP A 237 25.48 -3.43 19.60
CA ASP A 237 25.13 -4.76 19.11
C ASP A 237 24.84 -4.77 17.60
N ASN A 238 24.57 -5.96 17.05
CA ASN A 238 24.28 -6.17 15.63
C ASN A 238 22.77 -6.25 15.33
N ALA A 239 21.89 -5.71 16.19
CA ALA A 239 20.44 -5.82 16.00
C ALA A 239 19.96 -5.27 14.64
N ALA A 240 20.69 -4.29 14.10
CA ALA A 240 20.46 -3.68 12.80
C ALA A 240 20.72 -4.63 11.61
N GLU A 241 21.68 -5.55 11.73
CA GLU A 241 22.07 -6.47 10.65
C GLU A 241 21.10 -7.63 10.45
N ILE A 242 20.30 -7.94 11.48
CA ILE A 242 19.41 -9.12 11.51
C ILE A 242 17.94 -8.75 11.33
N SER A 243 17.65 -7.51 10.99
CA SER A 243 16.28 -7.03 10.82
C SER A 243 15.91 -6.90 9.35
N ASN A 244 14.70 -7.31 9.02
CA ASN A 244 14.10 -7.10 7.71
C ASN A 244 13.08 -5.96 7.78
N ASP A 245 12.97 -5.20 6.69
CA ASP A 245 11.89 -4.22 6.53
C ASP A 245 10.54 -4.95 6.41
N ILE A 246 9.56 -4.50 7.20
CA ILE A 246 8.27 -5.19 7.35
C ILE A 246 7.42 -5.06 6.08
N VAL A 247 7.64 -4.02 5.28
CA VAL A 247 6.83 -3.70 4.10
C VAL A 247 7.35 -4.41 2.86
N THR A 248 8.66 -4.34 2.63
CA THR A 248 9.32 -4.97 1.48
C THR A 248 9.72 -6.40 1.77
N GLY A 249 10.00 -6.77 3.01
CA GLY A 249 10.66 -8.02 3.37
C GLY A 249 12.18 -7.99 3.14
N TYR A 250 12.77 -6.85 2.77
CA TYR A 250 14.19 -6.76 2.45
C TYR A 250 15.08 -6.77 3.69
N ALA A 251 16.24 -7.42 3.56
CA ALA A 251 17.37 -7.26 4.46
C ALA A 251 18.17 -6.00 4.02
N ASP A 252 17.69 -4.83 4.43
CA ASP A 252 18.14 -3.52 3.95
C ASP A 252 19.28 -2.89 4.75
N PHE A 253 19.92 -3.65 5.65
CA PHE A 253 21.11 -3.17 6.36
C PHE A 253 22.26 -2.83 5.39
N GLU A 254 22.88 -1.67 5.60
CA GLU A 254 24.03 -1.20 4.83
C GLU A 254 25.22 -0.81 5.70
N GLY A 255 24.99 -0.32 6.91
CA GLY A 255 26.07 0.20 7.73
C GLY A 255 25.66 1.15 8.83
N TYR A 256 26.63 1.58 9.62
CA TYR A 256 26.44 2.45 10.77
C TYR A 256 26.88 3.88 10.49
N LYS A 257 26.03 4.85 10.89
CA LYS A 257 26.37 6.27 10.95
C LYS A 257 26.40 6.74 12.40
N ILE A 258 27.51 7.36 12.78
CA ILE A 258 27.71 7.93 14.11
C ILE A 258 27.48 9.43 14.03
N TYR A 259 26.57 9.94 14.85
CA TYR A 259 26.30 11.37 14.97
C TYR A 259 26.76 11.90 16.32
N LYS A 260 27.29 13.14 16.30
CA LYS A 260 27.88 13.79 17.46
C LYS A 260 27.18 15.12 17.74
N SER A 261 26.64 15.28 18.95
CA SER A 261 25.95 16.50 19.36
C SER A 261 26.64 17.16 20.54
N LYS A 262 26.89 18.47 20.42
CA LYS A 262 27.48 19.31 21.48
C LYS A 262 26.47 20.12 22.29
N ASP A 263 25.19 20.02 21.95
CA ASP A 263 24.11 20.85 22.50
C ASP A 263 22.95 20.03 23.06
N GLY A 264 23.21 18.76 23.40
CA GLY A 264 22.23 17.87 24.00
C GLY A 264 21.24 17.27 23.01
N GLY A 265 21.64 17.09 21.76
CA GLY A 265 20.81 16.51 20.69
C GLY A 265 19.93 17.52 19.94
N ARG A 266 20.15 18.83 20.12
CA ARG A 266 19.41 19.86 19.35
C ARG A 266 19.97 19.97 17.93
N THR A 267 21.27 19.78 17.77
CA THR A 267 21.97 19.67 16.49
C THR A 267 22.97 18.53 16.54
N TRP A 268 23.28 17.96 15.37
CA TRP A 268 24.16 16.79 15.22
C TRP A 268 25.44 17.12 14.44
N GLY A 269 25.79 18.41 14.37
CA GLY A 269 26.95 18.92 13.64
C GLY A 269 27.04 20.44 13.72
N THR A 270 28.11 20.99 13.13
CA THR A 270 28.26 22.44 12.91
C THR A 270 27.52 22.87 11.66
N PRO A 271 27.08 24.14 11.50
CA PRO A 271 26.26 24.55 10.36
C PRO A 271 26.81 24.21 8.95
N ASP A 272 28.13 24.07 8.79
CA ASP A 272 28.78 23.60 7.55
C ASP A 272 28.57 22.10 7.25
N LYS A 273 28.09 21.34 8.24
CA LYS A 273 27.73 19.92 8.18
C LYS A 273 26.23 19.70 8.00
N GLN A 274 25.43 20.76 7.89
CA GLN A 274 24.01 20.63 7.60
C GLN A 274 23.79 20.23 6.14
N ILE A 275 22.94 19.24 5.91
CA ILE A 275 22.58 18.74 4.57
C ILE A 275 21.28 19.43 4.15
N TYR A 276 21.25 19.88 2.90
CA TYR A 276 20.11 20.53 2.28
C TYR A 276 19.69 19.77 1.02
N ASP A 277 18.38 19.73 0.75
CA ASP A 277 17.85 19.23 -0.51
C ASP A 277 17.98 20.25 -1.66
N ASP A 278 17.51 19.88 -2.85
CA ASP A 278 17.54 20.73 -4.05
C ASP A 278 16.71 22.02 -3.91
N TYR A 279 15.78 22.08 -2.95
CA TYR A 279 14.96 23.25 -2.65
C TYR A 279 15.57 24.13 -1.55
N GLY A 280 16.75 23.76 -1.02
CA GLY A 280 17.43 24.47 0.06
C GLY A 280 16.81 24.24 1.45
N ILE A 281 16.00 23.19 1.61
CA ILE A 281 15.43 22.79 2.89
C ILE A 281 16.44 21.91 3.64
N ALA A 282 16.61 22.16 4.93
CA ALA A 282 17.48 21.34 5.76
C ALA A 282 16.85 19.96 5.99
N VAL A 283 17.53 18.91 5.52
CA VAL A 283 17.05 17.52 5.55
C VAL A 283 17.87 16.60 6.44
N GLY A 284 19.05 17.06 6.92
CA GLY A 284 19.86 16.25 7.84
C GLY A 284 21.19 16.88 8.21
N TRP A 285 22.07 16.03 8.75
CA TRP A 285 23.46 16.37 9.10
C TRP A 285 24.41 15.35 8.48
N GLN A 286 25.61 15.78 8.13
CA GLN A 286 26.69 14.87 7.78
C GLN A 286 27.10 14.07 9.02
N PRO A 287 27.27 12.74 8.90
CA PRO A 287 27.68 11.93 10.03
C PRO A 287 29.10 12.30 10.48
N TYR A 288 29.38 12.09 11.77
CA TYR A 288 30.72 12.24 12.32
C TYR A 288 31.66 11.13 11.84
N ALA A 289 31.14 9.91 11.76
CA ALA A 289 31.78 8.76 11.14
C ALA A 289 30.72 7.88 10.47
N GLN A 290 31.09 7.17 9.42
CA GLN A 290 30.24 6.23 8.69
C GLN A 290 31.07 5.00 8.37
N PHE A 291 30.48 3.83 8.61
CA PHE A 291 31.03 2.51 8.31
C PHE A 291 29.96 1.73 7.58
N ASP A 292 30.30 1.10 6.47
CA ASP A 292 29.36 0.45 5.55
C ASP A 292 29.96 -0.85 5.04
N LEU A 293 29.11 -1.71 4.47
CA LEU A 293 29.56 -2.91 3.79
C LEU A 293 30.54 -2.50 2.67
N ASN A 294 31.54 -3.34 2.42
CA ASN A 294 32.39 -3.12 1.25
C ASN A 294 31.73 -3.69 -0.01
N ALA A 295 32.25 -3.31 -1.18
CA ALA A 295 31.70 -3.72 -2.47
C ALA A 295 31.51 -5.25 -2.67
N GLU A 296 32.35 -6.09 -2.04
CA GLU A 296 32.21 -7.55 -2.08
C GLU A 296 31.10 -8.02 -1.13
N GLU A 297 31.09 -7.50 0.11
CA GLU A 297 30.04 -7.78 1.10
C GLU A 297 28.66 -7.40 0.57
N ASP A 298 28.54 -6.20 -0.02
CA ASP A 298 27.32 -5.74 -0.67
C ASP A 298 26.85 -6.66 -1.78
N SER A 299 27.75 -7.03 -2.68
CA SER A 299 27.38 -7.87 -3.82
C SER A 299 26.89 -9.24 -3.36
N LEU A 300 27.39 -9.74 -2.23
CA LEU A 300 27.01 -11.03 -1.64
C LEU A 300 25.79 -10.93 -0.72
N HIS A 301 25.48 -9.75 -0.20
CA HIS A 301 24.37 -9.50 0.71
C HIS A 301 23.04 -9.94 0.11
N CYS A 302 22.25 -10.64 0.91
CA CYS A 302 21.01 -11.25 0.47
C CYS A 302 19.86 -10.24 0.48
N ILE A 303 18.97 -10.34 -0.51
CA ILE A 303 17.87 -9.38 -0.66
C ILE A 303 16.79 -9.62 0.40
N TRP A 304 16.53 -10.88 0.77
CA TRP A 304 15.36 -11.30 1.56
C TRP A 304 15.69 -11.91 2.92
N GLU A 305 16.97 -12.20 3.17
CA GLU A 305 17.46 -12.92 4.34
C GLU A 305 18.75 -12.25 4.84
N ASN A 306 19.06 -12.38 6.13
CA ASN A 306 20.24 -11.71 6.73
C ASN A 306 21.51 -12.58 6.74
N ASP A 307 21.40 -13.84 6.29
CA ASP A 307 22.50 -14.82 6.26
C ASP A 307 22.88 -15.17 4.80
N GLU A 308 23.14 -16.45 4.51
CA GLU A 308 23.48 -16.94 3.17
C GLU A 308 22.23 -17.34 2.37
N CYS A 309 22.10 -16.82 1.15
CA CYS A 309 21.04 -17.14 0.20
C CYS A 309 21.60 -17.81 -1.05
N SER A 310 20.70 -18.43 -1.83
CA SER A 310 21.05 -19.08 -3.09
C SER A 310 21.51 -18.07 -4.15
N ASP A 311 22.41 -18.51 -5.03
CA ASP A 311 22.92 -17.70 -6.15
C ASP A 311 21.78 -17.04 -6.94
N GLY A 312 21.86 -15.71 -7.06
CA GLY A 312 20.86 -14.89 -7.77
C GLY A 312 19.81 -14.23 -6.86
N LEU A 313 19.85 -14.49 -5.55
CA LEU A 313 19.07 -13.78 -4.53
C LEU A 313 19.91 -12.74 -3.76
N ASN A 314 21.17 -12.57 -4.15
CA ASN A 314 22.09 -11.56 -3.66
C ASN A 314 21.88 -10.23 -4.41
N ARG A 315 22.27 -9.10 -3.80
CA ARG A 315 22.18 -7.77 -4.46
C ARG A 315 22.96 -7.72 -5.78
N GLY A 316 24.10 -8.42 -5.86
CA GLY A 316 24.91 -8.54 -7.08
C GLY A 316 25.59 -7.24 -7.53
N ARG A 317 25.62 -6.22 -6.66
CA ARG A 317 26.21 -4.89 -6.90
C ARG A 317 26.70 -4.30 -5.56
N SER A 318 27.64 -3.37 -5.64
CA SER A 318 28.05 -2.50 -4.50
C SER A 318 27.05 -1.36 -4.30
N ILE A 319 26.90 -0.92 -3.05
CA ILE A 319 26.06 0.20 -2.62
C ILE A 319 26.97 1.31 -2.08
N SER A 320 27.28 2.30 -2.93
CA SER A 320 28.09 3.43 -2.51
C SER A 320 27.77 4.72 -3.26
N GLY A 321 28.14 5.86 -2.67
CA GLY A 321 27.92 7.18 -3.25
C GLY A 321 26.52 7.77 -2.98
N PRO A 322 26.12 8.80 -3.75
CA PRO A 322 24.85 9.49 -3.54
C PRO A 322 23.64 8.58 -3.75
N ASP A 323 22.64 8.71 -2.89
CA ASP A 323 21.36 8.01 -3.05
C ASP A 323 20.68 8.43 -4.37
N PRO A 324 20.23 7.47 -5.22
CA PRO A 324 19.60 7.80 -6.50
C PRO A 324 18.31 8.63 -6.40
N HIS A 325 17.56 8.47 -5.31
CA HIS A 325 16.30 9.16 -5.04
C HIS A 325 16.47 10.40 -4.15
N ALA A 326 17.52 10.43 -3.33
CA ALA A 326 17.86 11.55 -2.45
C ALA A 326 19.35 11.92 -2.54
N PRO A 327 19.84 12.52 -3.65
CA PRO A 327 21.27 12.71 -3.94
C PRO A 327 22.08 13.51 -2.91
N TRP A 328 21.40 14.23 -2.01
CA TRP A 328 21.99 14.93 -0.88
C TRP A 328 22.41 14.00 0.27
N PHE A 329 21.95 12.75 0.29
CA PHE A 329 22.43 11.69 1.18
C PHE A 329 23.47 10.82 0.48
N ASN A 330 24.48 10.40 1.24
CA ASN A 330 25.49 9.45 0.79
C ASN A 330 25.23 8.09 1.46
N LEU A 331 25.14 7.06 0.63
CA LEU A 331 24.95 5.67 1.00
C LEU A 331 26.24 5.04 1.53
N GLY A 332 27.41 5.51 1.13
CA GLY A 332 28.61 4.77 1.50
C GLY A 332 29.86 5.14 0.74
N PHE A 333 30.96 4.59 1.24
CA PHE A 333 32.27 4.64 0.60
C PHE A 333 32.93 3.25 0.54
N ASP A 334 32.19 2.17 0.76
CA ASP A 334 32.67 0.79 0.78
C ASP A 334 33.77 0.56 1.85
N THR A 335 33.56 1.08 3.07
CA THR A 335 34.63 1.16 4.10
C THR A 335 34.89 -0.13 4.86
N SER A 336 33.99 -1.11 4.78
CA SER A 336 33.95 -2.32 5.62
C SER A 336 33.67 -2.05 7.10
N LEU A 337 32.97 -3.00 7.74
CA LEU A 337 32.72 -2.99 9.18
C LEU A 337 33.91 -3.52 10.01
N ASP A 338 34.95 -4.07 9.37
CA ASP A 338 36.11 -4.64 10.05
C ASP A 338 36.84 -3.64 10.96
N GLU A 339 36.84 -2.35 10.61
CA GLU A 339 37.51 -1.30 11.39
C GLU A 339 36.87 -1.06 12.76
N ILE A 340 35.58 -1.33 12.88
CA ILE A 340 34.78 -1.13 14.11
C ILE A 340 34.48 -2.43 14.82
N LYS A 341 34.77 -3.59 14.22
CA LYS A 341 34.43 -4.90 14.78
C LYS A 341 35.23 -5.20 16.04
N LYS A 342 34.51 -5.43 17.14
CA LYS A 342 35.07 -5.79 18.45
C LYS A 342 34.03 -6.48 19.32
N ASP A 343 34.06 -7.81 19.30
CA ASP A 343 33.25 -8.62 20.19
C ASP A 343 33.66 -8.40 21.67
N THR A 344 32.74 -7.93 22.48
CA THR A 344 32.95 -7.71 23.91
C THR A 344 31.67 -7.84 24.71
N THR A 345 31.78 -8.33 25.95
CA THR A 345 30.66 -8.38 26.89
C THR A 345 30.84 -7.31 27.97
N ILE A 346 29.85 -6.44 28.16
CA ILE A 346 29.85 -5.40 29.20
C ILE A 346 28.58 -5.55 30.03
N ASN A 347 28.73 -5.73 31.35
CA ASN A 347 27.62 -5.91 32.29
C ASN A 347 26.62 -7.03 31.94
N GLY A 348 27.06 -8.05 31.18
CA GLY A 348 26.23 -9.17 30.76
C GLY A 348 25.50 -8.98 29.42
N SER A 349 25.70 -7.85 28.74
CA SER A 349 25.27 -7.62 27.36
C SER A 349 26.46 -7.78 26.41
N ASP A 350 26.21 -8.43 25.27
CA ASP A 350 27.21 -8.61 24.22
C ASP A 350 27.12 -7.47 23.20
N TYR A 351 28.27 -6.97 22.78
CA TYR A 351 28.44 -5.91 21.80
C TYR A 351 29.41 -6.38 20.72
N GLN A 352 29.08 -6.11 19.46
CA GLN A 352 29.84 -6.55 18.28
C GLN A 352 30.76 -5.45 17.74
N TYR A 353 30.44 -4.19 18.02
CA TYR A 353 31.15 -3.05 17.45
C TYR A 353 31.63 -2.06 18.49
N TYR A 354 32.62 -1.27 18.10
CA TYR A 354 33.30 -0.32 18.94
C TYR A 354 33.78 0.92 18.16
N PHE A 355 33.61 2.09 18.76
CA PHE A 355 34.15 3.35 18.24
C PHE A 355 34.75 4.22 19.35
N VAL A 356 35.82 4.96 19.03
CA VAL A 356 36.49 5.86 19.97
C VAL A 356 36.58 7.27 19.42
N ASP A 357 36.09 8.21 20.21
CA ASP A 357 36.36 9.63 20.02
C ASP A 357 37.40 10.13 21.04
N VAL A 358 38.42 10.85 20.57
CA VAL A 358 39.61 11.26 21.36
C VAL A 358 39.77 12.79 21.52
N LEU A 359 38.79 13.65 21.12
CA LEU A 359 39.01 15.12 21.10
C LEU A 359 37.86 16.01 21.66
N HIS A 360 38.19 16.63 22.82
CA HIS A 360 37.81 17.91 23.45
C HIS A 360 36.33 18.32 23.68
N LEU A 361 36.05 18.51 24.99
CA LEU A 361 34.92 19.18 25.68
C LEU A 361 33.56 18.46 25.67
N PHE A 362 33.19 18.04 26.89
CA PHE A 362 32.00 17.29 27.29
C PHE A 362 30.68 18.05 27.09
N TYR A 363 29.70 17.39 26.46
CA TYR A 363 28.35 17.04 26.95
C TYR A 363 27.63 16.43 25.75
N GLU A 364 27.56 15.10 25.63
CA GLU A 364 27.03 14.49 24.40
C GLU A 364 25.99 13.41 24.67
N TYR A 365 24.89 13.51 23.91
CA TYR A 365 24.05 12.38 23.54
C TYR A 365 24.57 11.91 22.18
N PHE A 366 24.83 10.61 22.07
CA PHE A 366 25.17 9.96 20.80
C PHE A 366 23.90 9.31 20.25
N TRP A 367 23.71 9.41 18.94
CA TRP A 367 22.67 8.68 18.24
C TRP A 367 23.31 7.96 17.07
N THR A 368 23.18 6.63 17.06
CA THR A 368 23.29 5.85 15.83
C THR A 368 21.98 6.08 15.09
N SER A 369 22.04 6.66 13.90
CA SER A 369 20.85 6.68 13.06
C SER A 369 20.48 5.24 12.73
N PRO A 370 19.23 4.99 12.33
CA PRO A 370 18.94 3.79 11.58
C PRO A 370 19.96 3.69 10.42
N PRO A 371 20.46 2.48 10.12
CA PRO A 371 21.21 2.24 8.90
C PRO A 371 20.40 2.68 7.67
N LEU A 372 21.11 2.85 6.56
CA LEU A 372 20.50 3.27 5.30
C LEU A 372 19.40 2.28 4.91
N CYS A 373 18.28 2.83 4.47
CA CYS A 373 17.16 2.07 3.89
C CYS A 373 17.14 2.48 2.41
N GLU A 374 17.40 1.54 1.49
CA GLU A 374 17.07 1.75 0.09
C GLU A 374 15.57 1.48 -0.08
N MET A 375 14.82 2.50 -0.51
CA MET A 375 13.54 2.28 -1.18
C MET A 375 13.86 1.95 -2.64
N PHE A 376 13.74 0.67 -3.01
CA PHE A 376 13.83 0.21 -4.40
C PHE A 376 12.53 0.45 -5.17
#